data_AF-A0A7W0VT51-F1
#
_entry.id   AF-A0A7W0VT51-F1
#
_cell.length_a   1.000
_cell.length_b   1.000
_cell.length_c   1.000
_cell.angle_alpha   90.00
_cell.angle_beta   90.00
_cell.angle_gamma   90.00
#
_symmetry.space_group_name_H-M   'P 1'
#
loop_
_entity.id
_entity.type
_entity.pdbx_description
1 polymer ?
#
loop_
_entity_poly.entity_id
_entity_poly.type
_entity_poly.pdbx_seq_one_letter_code
_entity_poly.pdbx_strand_id
1 'polypeptide(L)'
;MSSVARRYYERGKHALDTGDLNSAEESLRAALDLAPQFGNARVAYAVAIARNGDCPRAANVLRQGIGRASSRISAAAMYATLGDVLTLGGDFLGAQEAFEMAGQTPGFEVRVASGLARVYARLRRYEDMATQLKRAASLAG
;
A
#
# COMPACT_ATOMS: atom_id res chain seq x y z
N MET A 1 -4.71 -5.28 21.52
CA MET A 1 -5.23 -4.34 20.48
C MET A 1 -6.66 -3.98 20.84
N SER A 2 -7.02 -2.69 20.85
CA SER A 2 -8.36 -2.24 21.29
C SER A 2 -9.47 -2.79 20.39
N SER A 3 -10.54 -3.34 20.99
CA SER A 3 -11.74 -3.79 20.27
C SER A 3 -12.43 -2.63 19.54
N VAL A 4 -12.33 -1.42 20.09
CA VAL A 4 -12.86 -0.19 19.50
C VAL A 4 -12.05 0.20 18.25
N ALA A 5 -10.72 0.15 18.32
CA ALA A 5 -9.86 0.39 17.16
C ALA A 5 -10.16 -0.57 16.00
N ARG A 6 -10.43 -1.85 16.31
CA ARG A 6 -10.84 -2.84 15.30
C ARG A 6 -12.19 -2.48 14.66
N ARG A 7 -13.18 -2.03 15.42
CA ARG A 7 -14.48 -1.60 14.86
C ARG A 7 -14.33 -0.41 13.91
N TYR A 8 -13.56 0.60 14.31
CA TYR A 8 -13.25 1.74 13.44
C TYR A 8 -12.54 1.30 12.16
N TYR A 9 -11.60 0.37 12.25
CA TYR A 9 -10.93 -0.20 11.09
C TYR A 9 -11.92 -0.91 10.14
N GLU A 10 -12.79 -1.78 10.64
CA GLU A 10 -13.76 -2.48 9.77
C GLU A 10 -14.75 -1.51 9.13
N ARG A 11 -15.22 -0.49 9.86
CA ARG A 11 -16.06 0.58 9.28
C ARG A 11 -15.32 1.31 8.17
N GLY A 12 -14.06 1.67 8.40
CA GLY A 12 -13.24 2.36 7.43
C GLY A 12 -12.94 1.54 6.17
N LYS A 13 -12.74 0.23 6.33
CA LYS A 13 -12.64 -0.71 5.20
C LYS A 13 -13.94 -0.78 4.41
N HIS A 14 -15.07 -0.94 5.09
CA HIS A 14 -16.36 -0.97 4.42
C HIS A 14 -16.59 0.33 3.61
N ALA A 15 -16.25 1.48 4.19
CA ALA A 15 -16.32 2.77 3.49
C ALA A 15 -15.39 2.84 2.27
N LEU A 16 -14.19 2.26 2.33
CA LEU A 16 -13.31 2.11 1.16
C LEU A 16 -13.98 1.28 0.06
N ASP A 17 -14.60 0.15 0.43
CA ASP A 17 -15.22 -0.77 -0.50
C ASP A 17 -16.44 -0.11 -1.20
N THR A 18 -17.20 0.73 -0.49
CA THR A 18 -18.32 1.49 -1.05
C THR A 18 -17.90 2.81 -1.72
N GLY A 19 -16.62 3.18 -1.67
CA GLY A 19 -16.10 4.41 -2.26
C GLY A 19 -16.40 5.69 -1.47
N ASP A 20 -16.88 5.58 -0.22
CA ASP A 20 -17.02 6.72 0.70
C ASP A 20 -15.66 7.03 1.33
N LEU A 21 -14.84 7.75 0.58
CA LEU A 21 -13.44 8.02 0.95
C LEU A 21 -13.33 8.92 2.19
N ASN A 22 -14.28 9.85 2.39
CA ASN A 22 -14.29 10.73 3.55
C ASN A 22 -14.56 9.94 4.84
N SER A 23 -15.60 9.09 4.85
CA SER A 23 -15.88 8.21 5.99
C SER A 23 -14.76 7.19 6.23
N ALA A 24 -14.11 6.72 5.16
CA ALA A 24 -12.95 5.84 5.26
C ALA A 24 -11.79 6.53 5.98
N GLU A 25 -11.40 7.73 5.54
CA GLU A 25 -10.33 8.51 6.17
C GLU A 25 -10.62 8.78 7.64
N GLU A 26 -11.83 9.22 7.99
CA GLU A 26 -12.21 9.50 9.37
C GLU A 26 -12.13 8.26 10.26
N SER A 27 -12.74 7.15 9.81
CA SER A 27 -12.81 5.91 10.59
C SER A 27 -11.41 5.29 10.76
N LEU A 28 -10.59 5.30 9.71
CA LEU A 28 -9.25 4.72 9.76
C LEU A 28 -8.29 5.58 10.58
N ARG A 29 -8.44 6.91 10.55
CA ARG A 29 -7.72 7.82 11.45
C ARG A 29 -8.07 7.53 12.91
N ALA A 30 -9.35 7.39 13.24
CA ALA A 30 -9.77 7.03 14.60
C ALA A 30 -9.20 5.68 15.06
N ALA A 31 -9.12 4.70 14.16
CA ALA A 31 -8.47 3.42 14.45
C ALA A 31 -6.98 3.57 14.80
N LEU A 32 -6.27 4.47 14.09
CA LEU A 32 -4.85 4.75 14.31
C LEU A 32 -4.59 5.59 15.56
N ASP A 33 -5.48 6.55 15.87
CA ASP A 33 -5.41 7.36 17.09
C ASP A 33 -5.50 6.45 18.34
N LEU A 34 -6.34 5.41 18.28
CA LEU A 34 -6.50 4.42 19.35
C LEU A 34 -5.41 3.34 19.35
N ALA A 35 -4.83 3.03 18.20
CA ALA A 35 -3.82 1.98 18.05
C ALA A 35 -2.77 2.37 17.01
N PRO A 36 -1.76 3.18 17.38
CA PRO A 36 -0.75 3.66 16.44
C PRO A 36 0.07 2.54 15.77
N GLN A 37 0.24 1.38 16.40
CA GLN A 37 0.91 0.23 15.77
C GLN A 37 0.01 -0.62 14.84
N PHE A 38 -1.24 -0.23 14.60
CA PHE A 38 -2.18 -1.02 13.81
C PHE A 38 -1.86 -0.92 12.31
N GLY A 39 -0.92 -1.75 11.85
CA GLY A 39 -0.37 -1.70 10.49
C GLY A 39 -1.42 -1.81 9.39
N ASN A 40 -2.41 -2.69 9.55
CA ASN A 40 -3.48 -2.85 8.57
C ASN A 40 -4.36 -1.58 8.45
N ALA A 41 -4.68 -0.94 9.58
CA ALA A 41 -5.42 0.32 9.56
C ALA A 41 -4.61 1.43 8.89
N ARG A 42 -3.28 1.45 9.07
CA ARG A 42 -2.41 2.41 8.40
C ARG A 42 -2.37 2.24 6.89
N VAL A 43 -2.26 0.98 6.43
CA VAL A 43 -2.31 0.66 5.00
C VAL A 43 -3.64 1.12 4.40
N ALA A 44 -4.76 0.74 5.02
CA ALA A 44 -6.08 1.16 4.57
C ALA A 44 -6.23 2.69 4.56
N TYR A 45 -5.73 3.38 5.60
CA TYR A 45 -5.81 4.84 5.70
C TYR A 45 -5.06 5.52 4.56
N ALA A 46 -3.84 5.06 4.26
CA ALA A 46 -3.07 5.57 3.13
C ALA A 46 -3.79 5.32 1.79
N VAL A 47 -4.43 4.16 1.61
CA VAL A 47 -5.25 3.88 0.43
C VAL A 47 -6.44 4.84 0.31
N ALA A 48 -7.11 5.16 1.43
CA ALA A 48 -8.22 6.11 1.44
C ALA A 48 -7.76 7.50 0.98
N ILE A 49 -6.68 8.02 1.59
CA ILE A 49 -6.10 9.32 1.26
C ILE A 49 -5.68 9.36 -0.23
N ALA A 50 -5.00 8.32 -0.72
CA ALA A 50 -4.51 8.28 -2.10
C ALA A 50 -5.67 8.25 -3.11
N ARG A 51 -6.72 7.46 -2.84
CA ARG A 51 -7.94 7.44 -3.67
C ARG A 51 -8.69 8.77 -3.61
N ASN A 52 -8.56 9.52 -2.53
CA ASN A 52 -9.15 10.86 -2.37
C ASN A 52 -8.29 11.97 -3.01
N GLY A 53 -7.20 11.59 -3.70
CA GLY A 53 -6.39 12.50 -4.52
C GLY A 53 -5.08 12.96 -3.89
N ASP A 54 -4.82 12.66 -2.61
CA ASP A 54 -3.62 13.15 -1.91
C ASP A 54 -2.54 12.05 -1.77
N CYS A 55 -1.99 11.63 -2.91
CA CYS A 55 -0.90 10.66 -2.95
C CYS A 55 0.33 11.07 -2.11
N PRO A 56 0.77 12.35 -2.07
CA PRO A 56 1.88 12.78 -1.21
C PRO A 56 1.64 12.54 0.29
N ARG A 57 0.46 12.88 0.80
CA ARG A 57 0.11 12.64 2.22
C ARG A 57 0.01 11.15 2.51
N ALA A 58 -0.59 10.36 1.61
CA ALA A 58 -0.66 8.90 1.75
C ALA A 58 0.74 8.27 1.82
N ALA A 59 1.68 8.71 0.97
CA ALA A 59 3.05 8.23 0.99
C ALA A 59 3.76 8.56 2.33
N ASN A 60 3.53 9.76 2.87
CA ASN A 60 4.10 10.16 4.15
C ASN A 60 3.57 9.31 5.32
N VAL A 61 2.27 9.00 5.33
CA VAL A 61 1.66 8.09 6.32
C VAL A 61 2.35 6.73 6.31
N LEU A 62 2.61 6.17 5.12
CA LEU A 62 3.28 4.88 4.96
C LEU A 62 4.74 4.93 5.40
N ARG A 63 5.51 5.94 4.97
CA ARG A 63 6.93 6.11 5.38
C ARG A 63 7.07 6.20 6.90
N GLN A 64 6.21 6.95 7.56
CA GLN A 64 6.19 7.03 9.04
C GLN A 64 5.80 5.71 9.71
N GLY A 65 4.95 4.91 9.05
CA GLY A 65 4.53 3.60 9.52
C GLY A 65 5.62 2.55 9.41
N ILE A 66 6.37 2.56 8.32
CA ILE A 66 7.43 1.59 8.03
C ILE A 66 8.48 1.60 9.14
N GLY A 67 8.91 2.78 9.60
CA GLY A 67 9.86 2.91 10.72
C GLY A 67 9.31 2.44 12.07
N ARG A 68 8.00 2.16 12.17
CA ARG A 68 7.31 1.70 13.39
C ARG A 68 6.61 0.35 13.19
N ALA A 69 6.93 -0.37 12.12
CA ALA A 69 6.28 -1.62 11.79
C ALA A 69 6.58 -2.68 12.86
N SER A 70 5.53 -3.39 13.30
CA SER A 70 5.67 -4.43 14.33
C SER A 70 6.26 -5.75 13.81
N SER A 71 6.41 -5.89 12.49
CA SER A 71 7.00 -7.07 11.85
C SER A 71 7.49 -6.75 10.44
N ARG A 72 8.39 -7.60 9.92
CA ARG A 72 8.88 -7.51 8.52
C ARG A 72 7.73 -7.62 7.51
N ILE A 73 6.76 -8.49 7.77
CA ILE A 73 5.56 -8.65 6.92
C ILE A 73 4.72 -7.36 6.92
N SER A 74 4.55 -6.72 8.08
CA SER A 74 3.83 -5.44 8.16
C SER A 74 4.56 -4.33 7.42
N ALA A 75 5.89 -4.26 7.54
CA ALA A 75 6.70 -3.31 6.77
C ALA A 75 6.58 -3.56 5.26
N ALA A 76 6.68 -4.81 4.82
CA ALA A 76 6.54 -5.18 3.41
C ALA A 76 5.16 -4.82 2.84
N ALA A 77 4.08 -5.01 3.61
CA ALA A 77 2.75 -4.57 3.22
C ALA A 77 2.65 -3.05 3.04
N MET A 78 3.31 -2.28 3.91
CA MET A 78 3.38 -0.82 3.78
C MET A 78 4.25 -0.39 2.58
N TYR A 79 5.39 -1.05 2.35
CA TYR A 79 6.22 -0.80 1.16
C TYR A 79 5.49 -1.10 -0.14
N ALA A 80 4.79 -2.24 -0.24
CA ALA A 80 4.02 -2.57 -1.44
C ALA A 80 2.90 -1.55 -1.68
N THR A 81 2.23 -1.11 -0.61
CA THR A 81 1.20 -0.06 -0.71
C THR A 81 1.81 1.29 -1.05
N LEU A 82 3.02 1.58 -0.58
CA LEU A 82 3.76 2.80 -0.94
C LEU A 82 4.08 2.79 -2.43
N GLY A 83 4.50 1.65 -2.98
CA GLY A 83 4.69 1.47 -4.42
C GLY A 83 3.41 1.78 -5.21
N ASP A 84 2.26 1.28 -4.74
CA ASP A 84 0.96 1.55 -5.36
C ASP A 84 0.59 3.03 -5.32
N VAL A 85 0.75 3.69 -4.16
CA VAL A 85 0.46 5.11 -3.95
C VAL A 85 1.37 6.00 -4.79
N LEU A 86 2.67 5.71 -4.84
CA LEU A 86 3.63 6.47 -5.63
C LEU A 86 3.39 6.28 -7.13
N THR A 87 3.01 5.08 -7.56
CA THR A 87 2.59 4.82 -8.95
C THR A 87 1.37 5.65 -9.32
N LEU A 88 0.38 5.77 -8.42
CA LEU A 88 -0.80 6.60 -8.64
C LEU A 88 -0.44 8.10 -8.70
N GLY A 89 0.47 8.55 -7.82
CA GLY A 89 0.96 9.93 -7.76
C GLY A 89 1.97 10.31 -8.86
N GLY A 90 2.40 9.38 -9.70
CA GLY A 90 3.34 9.61 -10.80
C GLY A 90 4.82 9.57 -10.42
N ASP A 91 5.16 9.24 -9.16
CA ASP A 91 6.54 9.03 -8.71
C ASP A 91 6.95 7.58 -9.00
N PHE A 92 7.28 7.30 -10.25
CA PHE A 92 7.58 5.95 -10.72
C PHE A 92 8.92 5.41 -10.21
N LEU A 93 9.91 6.28 -9.96
CA LEU A 93 11.19 5.86 -9.40
C LEU A 93 11.03 5.46 -7.94
N GLY A 94 10.38 6.31 -7.13
CA GLY A 94 10.08 5.96 -5.75
C GLY A 94 9.17 4.73 -5.64
N ALA A 95 8.24 4.55 -6.58
CA ALA A 95 7.41 3.35 -6.65
C ALA A 95 8.23 2.07 -6.88
N GLN A 96 9.21 2.12 -7.79
CA GLN A 96 10.11 1.00 -8.06
C GLN A 96 10.86 0.60 -6.79
N GLU A 97 11.51 1.55 -6.12
CA GLU A 97 12.26 1.32 -4.87
C GLU A 97 11.36 0.71 -3.79
N ALA A 98 10.14 1.22 -3.63
CA ALA A 98 9.19 0.70 -2.66
C ALA A 98 8.77 -0.75 -2.95
N PHE A 99 8.54 -1.11 -4.21
CA PHE A 99 8.25 -2.50 -4.59
C PHE A 99 9.45 -3.42 -4.39
N GLU A 100 10.67 -2.97 -4.68
CA GLU A 100 11.90 -3.72 -4.42
C GLU A 100 12.08 -4.01 -2.93
N MET A 101 11.83 -3.02 -2.06
CA MET A 101 11.85 -3.20 -0.60
C MET A 101 10.78 -4.20 -0.12
N ALA A 102 9.57 -4.16 -0.68
CA ALA A 102 8.54 -5.14 -0.39
C ALA A 102 8.96 -6.57 -0.81
N GLY A 103 9.64 -6.68 -1.96
CA GLY A 103 10.11 -7.95 -2.52
C GLY A 103 11.20 -8.66 -1.71
N GLN A 104 11.77 -8.00 -0.71
CA GLN A 104 12.68 -8.63 0.24
C GLN A 104 11.97 -9.52 1.27
N THR A 105 10.65 -9.63 1.22
CA THR A 105 9.84 -10.43 2.16
C THR A 105 9.05 -11.49 1.41
N PRO A 106 9.18 -12.78 1.77
CA PRO A 106 8.41 -13.85 1.14
C PRO A 106 6.90 -13.62 1.23
N GLY A 107 6.18 -13.98 0.17
CA GLY A 107 4.72 -13.82 0.05
C GLY A 107 4.28 -12.52 -0.62
N PHE A 108 5.21 -11.66 -1.07
CA PHE A 108 4.93 -10.42 -1.81
C PHE A 108 5.31 -10.50 -3.29
N GLU A 109 5.82 -11.64 -3.77
CA GLU A 109 6.43 -11.78 -5.09
C GLU A 109 5.47 -11.44 -6.22
N VAL A 110 4.23 -11.94 -6.15
CA VAL A 110 3.18 -11.64 -7.14
C VAL A 110 2.86 -10.14 -7.14
N ARG A 111 2.62 -9.56 -5.96
CA ARG A 111 2.25 -8.14 -5.82
C ARG A 111 3.36 -7.22 -6.34
N VAL A 112 4.62 -7.55 -6.04
CA VAL A 112 5.80 -6.80 -6.49
C VAL A 112 5.96 -6.92 -8.00
N ALA A 113 5.84 -8.12 -8.57
CA ALA A 113 5.93 -8.32 -10.02
C ALA A 113 4.82 -7.55 -10.76
N SER A 114 3.57 -7.63 -10.32
CA SER A 114 2.47 -6.86 -10.91
C SER A 114 2.64 -5.35 -10.74
N GLY A 115 3.13 -4.90 -9.58
CA GLY A 115 3.44 -3.49 -9.30
C GLY A 115 4.53 -2.94 -10.22
N LEU A 116 5.66 -3.63 -10.30
CA LEU A 116 6.78 -3.25 -11.17
C LEU A 116 6.39 -3.27 -12.66
N ALA A 117 5.58 -4.23 -13.10
CA ALA A 117 5.05 -4.22 -14.47
C ALA A 117 4.28 -2.93 -14.78
N ARG A 118 3.43 -2.46 -13.86
CA ARG A 118 2.70 -1.18 -14.00
C ARG A 118 3.65 0.01 -14.04
N VAL A 119 4.67 0.03 -13.18
CA VAL A 119 5.69 1.08 -13.13
C VAL A 119 6.46 1.14 -14.46
N TYR A 120 6.94 0.00 -14.95
CA TYR A 120 7.68 -0.08 -16.21
C TYR A 120 6.84 0.27 -17.43
N ALA A 121 5.55 -0.06 -17.42
CA ALA A 121 4.62 0.40 -18.46
C ALA A 121 4.55 1.93 -18.51
N ARG A 122 4.50 2.61 -17.35
CA ARG A 122 4.49 4.08 -17.25
C ARG A 122 5.82 4.70 -17.67
N LEU A 123 6.93 4.03 -17.42
CA LEU A 123 8.27 4.43 -17.84
C LEU A 123 8.59 4.09 -19.31
N ARG A 124 7.67 3.45 -20.05
CA ARG A 124 7.89 2.92 -21.41
C ARG A 124 9.06 1.91 -21.51
N ARG A 125 9.37 1.23 -20.40
CA ARG A 125 10.36 0.15 -20.32
C ARG A 125 9.69 -1.19 -20.61
N TYR A 126 9.32 -1.43 -21.87
CA TYR A 126 8.46 -2.55 -22.24
C TYR A 126 9.11 -3.93 -22.06
N GLU A 127 10.43 -4.04 -22.19
CA GLU A 127 11.15 -5.30 -21.94
C GLU A 127 11.11 -5.69 -20.45
N ASP A 128 11.34 -4.72 -19.56
CA ASP A 128 11.25 -4.91 -18.11
C ASP A 128 9.82 -5.23 -17.69
N MET A 129 8.83 -4.51 -18.25
CA MET A 129 7.41 -4.81 -18.05
C MET A 129 7.10 -6.27 -18.44
N ALA A 130 7.52 -6.72 -19.62
CA ALA A 130 7.27 -8.08 -20.08
C ALA A 130 7.91 -9.12 -19.16
N THR A 131 9.12 -8.85 -18.66
CA THR A 131 9.79 -9.69 -17.67
C THR A 131 8.97 -9.81 -16.38
N GLN A 132 8.48 -8.69 -15.85
CA GLN A 132 7.69 -8.73 -14.61
C GLN A 132 6.31 -9.38 -14.79
N LEU A 133 5.66 -9.22 -15.95
CA LEU A 133 4.41 -9.90 -16.24
C LEU A 133 4.58 -11.43 -16.30
N LYS A 134 5.65 -11.91 -16.96
CA LYS A 134 5.97 -13.34 -16.98
C LYS A 134 6.20 -13.88 -15.57
N ARG A 135 6.94 -13.13 -14.74
CA ARG A 135 7.18 -13.48 -13.34
C ARG A 135 5.88 -13.53 -12.52
N ALA A 136 5.00 -12.54 -12.67
CA ALA A 136 3.71 -12.52 -11.99
C ALA A 136 2.86 -13.73 -12.38
N ALA A 137 2.81 -14.07 -13.67
CA ALA A 137 2.06 -15.22 -14.17
C ALA A 137 2.61 -16.56 -13.67
N SER A 138 3.94 -16.73 -13.65
CA SER A 138 4.56 -17.97 -13.18
C SER A 138 4.39 -18.23 -11.68
N LEU A 139 4.13 -17.17 -10.90
CA LEU A 139 3.94 -17.25 -9.45
C LEU A 139 2.47 -17.41 -9.06
N ALA A 140 1.54 -17.22 -10.00
CA ALA A 140 0.10 -17.26 -9.76
C ALA A 140 -0.55 -18.60 -10.17
N GLY A 141 0.19 -19.49 -10.82
CA GLY A 141 -0.21 -20.86 -11.16
C GLY A 141 0.41 -21.88 -10.22
#